data_AF-A0A2V3PTH6-F1
#
_entry.id   AF-A0A2V3PTH6-F1
#
_cell.length_a   1.000
_cell.length_b   1.000
_cell.length_c   1.000
_cell.angle_alpha   90.00
_cell.angle_beta   90.00
_cell.angle_gamma   90.00
#
_symmetry.space_group_name_H-M   'P 1'
#
loop_
_entity.id
_entity.type
_entity.pdbx_description
1 polymer ?
#
loop_
_entity_poly.entity_id
_entity_poly.type
_entity_poly.pdbx_seq_one_letter_code
_entity_poly.pdbx_strand_id
1 'polypeptide(L)'
;MRVTILIIIFLSGLISCYSQYNRDEIRNPENKEGRFIIEELDRAGFFNITDLVELDRAKLEMIQSYDKLRYFGARFYDNSLLSVDNRFYNIDTEDLFEPGGLIQYLNHVENTFSRLNLIFEYGCEVEYEELQKKNPDYWKHTIKINEKEYVAFEGKIDEKSWGIAFINFANMLNDQLKLQGSKEQVYLIYECNDGQIVFLTDEMYNLVKKYYPNDRDRPRSVEEWKVFYKIN
;
A
#
# COMPACT_ATOMS: atom_id res chain seq x y z
N MET A 1 48.97 34.30 6.02
CA MET A 1 47.54 34.61 5.83
C MET A 1 47.19 34.80 4.33
N ARG A 2 47.53 33.84 3.47
CA ARG A 2 47.18 33.84 2.02
C ARG A 2 46.80 32.46 1.47
N VAL A 3 47.04 31.38 2.23
CA VAL A 3 46.72 29.99 1.82
C VAL A 3 45.30 29.58 2.26
N THR A 4 44.78 30.16 3.34
CA THR A 4 43.45 29.82 3.88
C THR A 4 42.27 30.34 3.04
N ILE A 5 42.48 31.39 2.23
CA ILE A 5 41.42 32.00 1.40
C ILE A 5 41.16 31.20 0.11
N LEU A 6 42.17 30.49 -0.43
CA LEU A 6 42.03 29.70 -1.66
C LEU A 6 41.24 28.39 -1.47
N ILE A 7 41.27 27.80 -0.25
CA ILE A 7 40.55 26.56 0.05
C ILE A 7 39.04 26.79 0.21
N ILE A 8 38.62 27.96 0.72
CA ILE A 8 37.20 28.31 0.90
C ILE A 8 36.50 28.52 -0.45
N ILE A 9 37.20 29.09 -1.44
CA ILE A 9 36.65 29.33 -2.78
C ILE A 9 36.42 28.00 -3.52
N PHE A 10 37.33 27.02 -3.38
CA PHE A 10 37.19 25.71 -4.02
C PHE A 10 36.08 24.85 -3.40
N LEU A 11 35.90 24.91 -2.08
CA LEU A 11 34.79 24.23 -1.39
C LEU A 11 33.42 24.85 -1.72
N SER A 12 33.33 26.18 -1.87
CA SER A 12 32.09 26.83 -2.31
C SER A 12 31.69 26.49 -3.75
N GLY A 13 32.66 26.28 -4.64
CA GLY A 13 32.41 25.85 -6.03
C GLY A 13 31.85 24.43 -6.14
N LEU A 14 32.36 23.50 -5.32
CA LEU A 14 31.88 22.12 -5.29
C LEU A 14 30.48 22.01 -4.66
N ILE A 15 30.18 22.79 -3.62
CA ILE A 15 28.82 22.86 -3.05
C ILE A 15 27.85 23.51 -4.04
N SER A 16 28.28 24.55 -4.77
CA SER A 16 27.43 25.21 -5.76
C SER A 16 27.10 24.30 -6.94
N CYS A 17 28.10 23.57 -7.48
CA CYS A 17 27.88 22.59 -8.56
C CYS A 17 27.04 21.39 -8.12
N TYR A 18 27.22 20.87 -6.90
CA TYR A 18 26.38 19.77 -6.38
C TYR A 18 24.94 20.24 -6.11
N SER A 19 24.76 21.48 -5.63
CA SER A 19 23.44 22.09 -5.45
C SER A 19 22.74 22.46 -6.76
N GLN A 20 23.50 22.72 -7.84
CA GLN A 20 22.99 22.96 -9.18
C GLN A 20 22.61 21.65 -9.86
N TYR A 21 23.45 20.61 -9.79
CA TYR A 21 23.14 19.29 -10.31
C TYR A 21 21.84 18.72 -9.71
N ASN A 22 21.67 18.79 -8.38
CA ASN A 22 20.42 18.43 -7.72
C ASN A 22 19.25 19.36 -8.10
N ARG A 23 19.48 20.67 -8.30
CA ARG A 23 18.41 21.60 -8.71
C ARG A 23 17.99 21.43 -10.16
N ASP A 24 18.90 21.06 -11.06
CA ASP A 24 18.67 20.95 -12.49
C ASP A 24 18.02 19.60 -12.83
N GLU A 25 18.31 18.53 -12.08
CA GLU A 25 17.57 17.26 -12.17
C GLU A 25 16.15 17.38 -11.59
N ILE A 26 15.95 18.17 -10.52
CA ILE A 26 14.63 18.55 -9.99
C ILE A 26 13.87 19.48 -10.94
N ARG A 27 14.56 20.17 -11.86
CA ARG A 27 13.99 21.16 -12.78
C ARG A 27 13.91 20.71 -14.23
N ASN A 28 14.19 19.47 -14.60
CA ASN A 28 13.92 19.04 -15.97
C ASN A 28 12.40 18.84 -16.14
N PRO A 29 11.64 19.84 -16.64
CA PRO A 29 10.19 19.92 -16.51
C PRO A 29 9.49 19.30 -17.73
N GLU A 30 10.23 18.56 -18.57
CA GLU A 30 9.72 18.09 -19.86
C GLU A 30 9.03 16.72 -19.80
N ASN A 31 9.13 15.98 -18.70
CA ASN A 31 8.28 14.80 -18.51
C ASN A 31 6.90 15.23 -17.99
N LYS A 32 6.02 15.64 -18.91
CA LYS A 32 4.65 16.05 -18.59
C LYS A 32 3.72 14.88 -18.24
N GLU A 33 4.18 13.65 -18.45
CA GLU A 33 3.34 12.45 -18.37
C GLU A 33 2.94 12.12 -16.93
N GLY A 34 3.89 12.09 -15.98
CA GLY A 34 3.57 11.87 -14.57
C GLY A 34 2.56 12.89 -14.03
N ARG A 35 2.77 14.18 -14.32
CA ARG A 35 1.81 15.23 -13.93
C ARG A 35 0.42 14.97 -14.49
N PHE A 36 0.31 14.67 -15.77
CA PHE A 36 -0.98 14.39 -16.41
C PHE A 36 -1.68 13.18 -15.76
N ILE A 37 -0.94 12.10 -15.47
CA ILE A 37 -1.51 10.89 -14.85
C ILE A 37 -1.98 11.16 -13.42
N ILE A 38 -1.17 11.88 -12.63
CA ILE A 38 -1.55 12.22 -11.26
C ILE A 38 -2.74 13.18 -11.23
N GLU A 39 -2.87 14.08 -12.21
CA GLU A 39 -4.08 14.90 -12.38
C GLU A 39 -5.33 14.07 -12.75
N GLU A 40 -5.19 13.03 -13.59
CA GLU A 40 -6.29 12.10 -13.89
C GLU A 40 -6.71 11.30 -12.64
N LEU A 41 -5.74 10.80 -11.86
CA LEU A 41 -6.01 10.12 -10.60
C LEU A 41 -6.68 11.05 -9.58
N ASP A 42 -6.23 12.30 -9.48
CA ASP A 42 -6.82 13.32 -8.62
C ASP A 42 -8.28 13.62 -9.03
N ARG A 43 -8.55 13.77 -10.34
CA ARG A 43 -9.92 13.92 -10.86
C ARG A 43 -10.80 12.71 -10.55
N ALA A 44 -10.25 11.50 -10.59
CA ALA A 44 -10.94 10.28 -10.19
C ALA A 44 -11.14 10.18 -8.66
N GLY A 45 -10.57 11.10 -7.89
CA GLY A 45 -10.72 11.21 -6.44
C GLY A 45 -9.64 10.51 -5.62
N PHE A 46 -8.50 10.14 -6.20
CA PHE A 46 -7.47 9.37 -5.49
C PHE A 46 -7.00 10.08 -4.21
N PHE A 47 -6.91 11.41 -4.22
CA PHE A 47 -6.46 12.18 -3.05
C PHE A 47 -7.60 12.69 -2.16
N ASN A 48 -8.84 12.21 -2.33
CA ASN A 48 -10.00 12.68 -1.56
C ASN A 48 -9.92 12.40 -0.04
N ILE A 49 -9.11 11.42 0.36
CA ILE A 49 -8.85 11.04 1.75
C ILE A 49 -7.43 11.39 2.22
N THR A 50 -6.67 12.13 1.40
CA THR A 50 -5.35 12.66 1.76
C THR A 50 -5.50 13.95 2.58
N ASP A 51 -4.67 14.12 3.62
CA ASP A 51 -4.67 15.37 4.38
C ASP A 51 -4.20 16.55 3.51
N LEU A 52 -4.91 17.68 3.59
CA LEU A 52 -4.62 18.87 2.78
C LEU A 52 -3.18 19.37 2.93
N VAL A 53 -2.58 19.18 4.11
CA VAL A 53 -1.18 19.59 4.39
C VAL A 53 -0.15 18.70 3.70
N GLU A 54 -0.50 17.46 3.38
CA GLU A 54 0.39 16.51 2.67
C GLU A 54 0.07 16.41 1.17
N LEU A 55 -1.09 16.91 0.73
CA LEU A 55 -1.60 16.76 -0.64
C LEU A 55 -0.58 17.10 -1.74
N ASP A 56 0.03 18.28 -1.67
CA ASP A 56 0.98 18.72 -2.69
C ASP A 56 2.25 17.86 -2.72
N ARG A 57 2.70 17.39 -1.55
CA ARG A 57 3.88 16.52 -1.44
C ARG A 57 3.58 15.12 -1.94
N ALA A 58 2.44 14.56 -1.57
CA ALA A 58 1.96 13.27 -2.04
C ALA A 58 1.89 13.23 -3.58
N LYS A 59 1.26 14.24 -4.18
CA LYS A 59 1.18 14.39 -5.65
C LYS A 59 2.57 14.50 -6.28
N LEU A 60 3.44 15.35 -5.73
CA LEU A 60 4.78 15.56 -6.28
C LEU A 60 5.61 14.27 -6.27
N GLU A 61 5.54 13.48 -5.20
CA GLU A 61 6.29 12.23 -5.08
C GLU A 61 5.76 11.14 -6.01
N MET A 62 4.44 11.01 -6.17
CA MET A 62 3.88 10.09 -7.17
C MET A 62 4.27 10.48 -8.60
N ILE A 63 4.31 11.79 -8.92
CA ILE A 63 4.81 12.29 -10.21
C ILE A 63 6.27 11.87 -10.40
N GLN A 64 7.13 12.14 -9.41
CA GLN A 64 8.56 11.82 -9.50
C GLN A 64 8.81 10.31 -9.58
N SER A 65 8.06 9.50 -8.82
CA SER A 65 8.11 8.05 -8.86
C SER A 65 7.78 7.53 -10.26
N TYR A 66 6.71 8.06 -10.85
CA TYR A 66 6.32 7.70 -12.21
C TYR A 66 7.36 8.13 -13.24
N ASP A 67 7.78 9.39 -13.24
CA ASP A 67 8.69 9.92 -14.26
C ASP A 67 10.07 9.25 -14.22
N LYS A 68 10.51 8.78 -13.04
CA LYS A 68 11.81 8.10 -12.86
C LYS A 68 11.74 6.60 -13.08
N LEU A 69 10.73 5.94 -12.54
CA LEU A 69 10.69 4.47 -12.41
C LEU A 69 9.46 3.83 -13.04
N ARG A 70 8.47 4.63 -13.49
CA ARG A 70 7.14 4.15 -13.89
C ARG A 70 6.45 3.34 -12.77
N TYR A 71 6.78 3.64 -11.51
CA TYR A 71 6.31 2.91 -10.33
C TYR A 71 5.10 3.57 -9.68
N PHE A 72 4.07 2.77 -9.38
CA PHE A 72 2.87 3.19 -8.67
C PHE A 72 3.05 2.94 -7.17
N GLY A 73 3.33 3.99 -6.42
CA GLY A 73 3.54 3.89 -4.98
C GLY A 73 3.13 5.17 -4.26
N ALA A 74 3.21 5.11 -2.93
CA ALA A 74 2.81 6.18 -2.02
C ALA A 74 4.00 6.88 -1.36
N ARG A 75 3.73 8.09 -0.87
CA ARG A 75 4.54 8.73 0.16
C ARG A 75 4.10 8.18 1.53
N PHE A 76 5.06 7.81 2.36
CA PHE A 76 4.83 7.39 3.75
C PHE A 76 5.24 8.48 4.73
N TYR A 77 4.61 8.50 5.91
CA TYR A 77 5.08 9.35 7.01
C TYR A 77 6.44 8.87 7.51
N ASP A 78 7.29 9.81 7.93
CA ASP A 78 8.63 9.49 8.44
C ASP A 78 8.55 8.50 9.61
N ASN A 79 9.29 7.40 9.53
CA ASN A 79 9.31 6.31 10.52
C ASN A 79 7.94 5.65 10.78
N SER A 80 7.08 5.60 9.76
CA SER A 80 5.75 4.99 9.84
C SER A 80 5.48 4.05 8.66
N LEU A 81 4.63 3.04 8.88
CA LEU A 81 4.09 2.18 7.83
C LEU A 81 2.83 2.77 7.17
N LEU A 82 2.39 3.96 7.61
CA LEU A 82 1.19 4.62 7.11
C LEU A 82 1.53 5.56 5.95
N SER A 83 0.84 5.36 4.83
CA SER A 83 0.87 6.28 3.69
C SER A 83 0.13 7.58 4.00
N VAL A 84 0.61 8.69 3.44
CA VAL A 84 -0.05 10.00 3.61
C VAL A 84 -1.36 10.09 2.83
N ASP A 85 -1.49 9.30 1.76
CA ASP A 85 -2.71 9.22 0.96
C ASP A 85 -3.81 8.38 1.62
N ASN A 86 -3.50 7.63 2.69
CA ASN A 86 -4.43 6.74 3.40
C ASN A 86 -5.05 5.66 2.49
N ARG A 87 -4.35 5.26 1.43
CA ARG A 87 -4.76 4.20 0.49
C ARG A 87 -3.76 3.07 0.43
N PHE A 88 -2.47 3.32 0.62
CA PHE A 88 -1.43 2.30 0.56
C PHE A 88 -1.02 1.77 1.94
N TYR A 89 -0.83 0.45 2.03
CA TYR A 89 -0.44 -0.24 3.26
C TYR A 89 0.51 -1.39 2.97
N ASN A 90 1.66 -1.39 3.62
CA ASN A 90 2.58 -2.53 3.61
C ASN A 90 2.12 -3.54 4.66
N ILE A 91 2.12 -4.82 4.27
CA ILE A 91 1.61 -5.95 5.01
C ILE A 91 2.70 -7.02 5.03
N ASP A 92 3.34 -7.20 6.17
CA ASP A 92 4.13 -8.41 6.41
C ASP A 92 3.14 -9.58 6.50
N THR A 93 3.27 -10.52 5.56
CA THR A 93 2.30 -11.61 5.41
C THR A 93 2.53 -12.75 6.41
N GLU A 94 3.72 -12.82 7.00
CA GLU A 94 4.03 -13.72 8.11
C GLU A 94 3.37 -13.17 9.39
N ASP A 95 3.61 -11.90 9.71
CA ASP A 95 2.97 -11.24 10.86
C ASP A 95 1.44 -11.28 10.75
N LEU A 96 0.87 -11.06 9.56
CA LEU A 96 -0.58 -11.10 9.33
C LEU A 96 -1.17 -12.48 9.66
N PHE A 97 -0.42 -13.55 9.42
CA PHE A 97 -0.86 -14.91 9.65
C PHE A 97 -0.85 -15.28 11.15
N GLU A 98 0.08 -14.71 11.90
CA GLU A 98 0.31 -14.94 13.33
C GLU A 98 -0.75 -14.29 14.25
N PRO A 99 -0.87 -14.78 15.50
CA PRO A 99 -1.79 -14.20 16.49
C PRO A 99 -1.55 -12.71 16.72
N GLY A 100 -2.60 -11.90 16.60
CA GLY A 100 -2.53 -10.44 16.77
C GLY A 100 -2.26 -9.70 15.47
N GLY A 101 -1.81 -10.40 14.43
CA GLY A 101 -1.54 -9.86 13.11
C GLY A 101 -2.76 -9.25 12.45
N LEU A 102 -3.93 -9.90 12.57
CA LEU A 102 -5.15 -9.36 11.97
C LEU A 102 -5.53 -8.04 12.64
N ILE A 103 -5.51 -7.96 13.97
CA ILE A 103 -5.80 -6.73 14.69
C ILE A 103 -4.81 -5.62 14.32
N GLN A 104 -3.51 -5.94 14.23
CA GLN A 104 -2.48 -5.00 13.82
C GLN A 104 -2.78 -4.38 12.45
N TYR A 105 -3.05 -5.20 11.43
CA TYR A 105 -3.28 -4.69 10.08
C TYR A 105 -4.67 -4.09 9.88
N LEU A 106 -5.67 -4.49 10.65
CA LEU A 106 -6.95 -3.77 10.71
C LEU A 106 -6.78 -2.37 11.31
N ASN A 107 -5.96 -2.21 12.36
CA ASN A 107 -5.62 -0.88 12.90
C ASN A 107 -4.95 0.02 11.84
N HIS A 108 -4.11 -0.54 10.97
CA HIS A 108 -3.47 0.25 9.91
C HIS A 108 -4.50 0.83 8.92
N VAL A 109 -5.49 0.02 8.51
CA VAL A 109 -6.49 0.43 7.51
C VAL A 109 -7.71 1.15 8.11
N GLU A 110 -7.87 1.16 9.44
CA GLU A 110 -9.00 1.79 10.14
C GLU A 110 -9.21 3.25 9.70
N ASN A 111 -8.11 4.00 9.57
CA ASN A 111 -8.15 5.41 9.15
C ASN A 111 -8.71 5.58 7.72
N THR A 112 -8.49 4.63 6.79
CA THR A 112 -9.12 4.65 5.47
C THR A 112 -10.63 4.54 5.59
N PHE A 113 -11.13 3.56 6.36
CA PHE A 113 -12.57 3.38 6.56
C PHE A 113 -13.21 4.61 7.19
N SER A 114 -12.57 5.17 8.23
CA SER A 114 -13.03 6.40 8.88
C SER A 114 -13.15 7.57 7.88
N ARG A 115 -12.13 7.77 7.04
CA ARG A 115 -12.11 8.86 6.04
C ARG A 115 -13.10 8.64 4.89
N LEU A 116 -13.43 7.39 4.60
CA LEU A 116 -14.50 7.02 3.68
C LEU A 116 -15.89 7.08 4.33
N ASN A 117 -15.99 7.46 5.62
CA ASN A 117 -17.21 7.47 6.43
C ASN A 117 -17.88 6.09 6.51
N LEU A 118 -17.07 5.05 6.65
CA LEU A 118 -17.51 3.67 6.80
C LEU A 118 -17.36 3.22 8.25
N ILE A 119 -18.30 2.39 8.70
CA ILE A 119 -18.23 1.71 10.00
C ILE A 119 -17.17 0.61 9.88
N PHE A 120 -16.30 0.51 10.88
CA PHE A 120 -15.25 -0.49 10.88
C PHE A 120 -14.89 -0.89 12.32
N GLU A 121 -15.75 -1.69 12.92
CA GLU A 121 -15.56 -2.24 14.25
C GLU A 121 -15.03 -3.67 14.12
N TYR A 122 -13.91 -3.97 14.76
CA TYR A 122 -13.32 -5.30 14.69
C TYR A 122 -12.75 -5.76 16.03
N GLY A 123 -12.64 -7.07 16.18
CA GLY A 123 -12.21 -7.69 17.42
C GLY A 123 -12.49 -9.19 17.42
N CYS A 124 -12.37 -9.82 18.59
CA CYS A 124 -12.58 -11.25 18.75
C CYS A 124 -11.72 -12.08 17.78
N GLU A 125 -10.43 -11.74 17.68
CA GLU A 125 -9.45 -12.59 17.01
C GLU A 125 -9.33 -13.90 17.81
N VAL A 126 -9.50 -15.03 17.13
CA VAL A 126 -9.54 -16.35 17.76
C VAL A 126 -8.69 -17.32 16.97
N GLU A 127 -7.85 -18.03 17.71
CA GLU A 127 -7.12 -19.20 17.26
C GLU A 127 -7.70 -20.44 17.93
N TYR A 128 -7.96 -21.46 17.13
CA TYR A 128 -8.54 -22.70 17.62
C TYR A 128 -7.45 -23.70 18.00
N GLU A 129 -6.67 -23.40 19.05
CA GLU A 129 -5.61 -24.28 19.57
C GLU A 129 -6.09 -25.72 19.87
N GLU A 130 -7.35 -25.87 20.30
CA GLU A 130 -7.95 -27.19 20.55
C GLU A 130 -8.04 -28.07 19.29
N LEU A 131 -8.09 -27.46 18.10
CA LEU A 131 -8.04 -28.19 16.83
C LEU A 131 -6.63 -28.68 16.53
N GLN A 132 -5.59 -27.89 16.85
CA GLN A 132 -4.19 -28.31 16.75
C GLN A 132 -3.88 -29.48 17.68
N LYS A 133 -4.41 -29.49 18.90
CA LYS A 133 -4.24 -30.62 19.84
C LYS A 133 -4.72 -31.96 19.25
N LYS A 134 -5.74 -31.92 18.39
CA LYS A 134 -6.30 -33.11 17.71
C LYS A 134 -5.63 -33.42 16.39
N ASN A 135 -5.14 -32.39 15.70
CA ASN A 135 -4.45 -32.48 14.42
C ASN A 135 -3.33 -31.42 14.38
N PRO A 136 -2.09 -31.78 14.75
CA PRO A 136 -1.00 -30.83 14.96
C PRO A 136 -0.72 -29.89 13.79
N ASP A 137 -1.02 -30.32 12.57
CA ASP A 137 -0.76 -29.53 11.36
C ASP A 137 -1.93 -28.62 10.98
N TYR A 138 -3.07 -28.70 11.66
CA TYR A 138 -4.29 -27.96 11.32
C TYR A 138 -4.40 -26.66 12.11
N TRP A 139 -4.59 -25.56 11.40
CA TRP A 139 -4.72 -24.22 11.95
C TRP A 139 -6.04 -23.60 11.52
N LYS A 140 -6.67 -22.85 12.43
CA LYS A 140 -7.81 -21.99 12.11
C LYS A 140 -7.66 -20.67 12.85
N HIS A 141 -7.70 -19.59 12.08
CA HIS A 141 -7.56 -18.21 12.54
C HIS A 141 -8.74 -17.38 12.02
N THR A 142 -9.49 -16.76 12.93
CA THR A 142 -10.69 -15.98 12.62
C THR A 142 -10.70 -14.63 13.29
N ILE A 143 -11.47 -13.69 12.74
CA ILE A 143 -11.72 -12.37 13.33
C ILE A 143 -13.15 -11.90 13.03
N LYS A 144 -13.71 -11.03 13.87
CA LYS A 144 -15.01 -10.39 13.62
C LYS A 144 -14.82 -8.96 13.11
N ILE A 145 -15.54 -8.58 12.06
CA ILE A 145 -15.63 -7.20 11.57
C ILE A 145 -17.11 -6.85 11.35
N ASN A 146 -17.59 -5.74 11.91
CA ASN A 146 -18.98 -5.28 11.86
C ASN A 146 -19.98 -6.42 12.09
N GLU A 147 -19.80 -7.13 13.20
CA GLU A 147 -20.61 -8.28 13.61
C GLU A 147 -20.51 -9.56 12.75
N LYS A 148 -19.74 -9.55 11.65
CA LYS A 148 -19.52 -10.73 10.79
C LYS A 148 -18.19 -11.40 11.11
N GLU A 149 -18.22 -12.71 11.34
CA GLU A 149 -17.02 -13.52 11.49
C GLU A 149 -16.40 -13.82 10.12
N TYR A 150 -15.08 -13.74 10.04
CA TYR A 150 -14.28 -14.07 8.88
C TYR A 150 -13.17 -15.05 9.25
N VAL A 151 -12.78 -15.85 8.27
CA VAL A 151 -11.69 -16.81 8.38
C VAL A 151 -10.48 -16.28 7.63
N ALA A 152 -9.41 -15.96 8.35
CA ALA A 152 -8.13 -15.57 7.76
C ALA A 152 -7.41 -16.78 7.20
N PHE A 153 -7.46 -17.90 7.94
CA PHE A 153 -6.93 -19.17 7.49
C PHE A 153 -7.69 -20.32 8.13
N GLU A 154 -7.89 -21.39 7.36
CA GLU A 154 -8.38 -22.67 7.87
C GLU A 154 -7.79 -23.81 7.03
N GLY A 155 -7.02 -24.69 7.64
CA GLY A 155 -6.43 -25.83 6.93
C GLY A 155 -5.09 -26.27 7.49
N LYS A 156 -4.33 -27.01 6.68
CA LYS A 156 -2.98 -27.42 7.04
C LYS A 156 -1.98 -26.32 6.71
N ILE A 157 -1.06 -26.05 7.62
CA ILE A 157 0.01 -25.06 7.36
C ILE A 157 0.99 -25.62 6.33
N ASP A 158 1.26 -24.83 5.29
CA ASP A 158 2.19 -25.10 4.20
C ASP A 158 2.82 -23.80 3.66
N GLU A 159 3.65 -23.92 2.61
CA GLU A 159 4.37 -22.80 1.98
C GLU A 159 3.47 -21.70 1.39
N LYS A 160 2.15 -21.92 1.27
CA LYS A 160 1.19 -20.95 0.73
C LYS A 160 0.34 -20.28 1.81
N SER A 161 0.48 -20.70 3.07
CA SER A 161 -0.45 -20.32 4.14
C SER A 161 -0.49 -18.81 4.40
N TRP A 162 0.67 -18.13 4.35
CA TRP A 162 0.76 -16.67 4.46
C TRP A 162 0.07 -15.96 3.28
N GLY A 163 0.28 -16.46 2.06
CA GLY A 163 -0.38 -15.93 0.86
C GLY A 163 -1.91 -16.11 0.89
N ILE A 164 -2.39 -17.22 1.46
CA ILE A 164 -3.82 -17.46 1.67
C ILE A 164 -4.39 -16.45 2.68
N ALA A 165 -3.71 -16.23 3.81
CA ALA A 165 -4.13 -15.24 4.80
C ALA A 165 -4.16 -13.82 4.21
N PHE A 166 -3.16 -13.45 3.41
CA PHE A 166 -3.13 -12.16 2.71
C PHE A 166 -4.31 -11.96 1.74
N ILE A 167 -4.63 -12.97 0.94
CA ILE A 167 -5.80 -12.95 0.06
C ILE A 167 -7.09 -12.85 0.86
N ASN A 168 -7.22 -13.64 1.92
CA ASN A 168 -8.42 -13.63 2.74
C ASN A 168 -8.60 -12.29 3.43
N PHE A 169 -7.53 -11.67 3.95
CA PHE A 169 -7.57 -10.33 4.50
C PHE A 169 -8.13 -9.31 3.50
N ALA A 170 -7.62 -9.29 2.26
CA ALA A 170 -8.18 -8.42 1.22
C ALA A 170 -9.65 -8.74 0.88
N ASN A 171 -10.06 -10.01 0.89
CA ASN A 171 -11.46 -10.39 0.73
C ASN A 171 -12.36 -9.89 1.86
N MET A 172 -11.89 -9.94 3.11
CA MET A 172 -12.64 -9.40 4.26
C MET A 172 -12.87 -7.90 4.12
N LEU A 173 -11.81 -7.15 3.78
CA LEU A 173 -11.90 -5.71 3.55
C LEU A 173 -12.84 -5.39 2.39
N ASN A 174 -12.71 -6.09 1.25
CA ASN A 174 -13.60 -5.92 0.10
C ASN A 174 -15.06 -6.24 0.40
N ASP A 175 -15.33 -7.28 1.19
CA ASP A 175 -16.69 -7.60 1.62
C ASP A 175 -17.27 -6.50 2.51
N GLN A 176 -16.48 -5.96 3.45
CA GLN A 176 -16.90 -4.84 4.32
C GLN A 176 -17.14 -3.53 3.56
N LEU A 177 -16.30 -3.21 2.58
CA LEU A 177 -16.51 -2.09 1.66
C LEU A 177 -17.82 -2.25 0.89
N LYS A 178 -18.05 -3.46 0.33
CA LYS A 178 -19.23 -3.77 -0.47
C LYS A 178 -20.53 -3.76 0.35
N LEU A 179 -20.52 -4.32 1.56
CA LEU A 179 -21.69 -4.33 2.46
C LEU A 179 -22.19 -2.92 2.79
N GLN A 180 -21.29 -1.94 2.77
CA GLN A 180 -21.59 -0.54 3.04
C GLN A 180 -21.79 0.31 1.77
N GLY A 181 -21.81 -0.33 0.59
CA GLY A 181 -22.03 0.33 -0.69
C GLY A 181 -20.88 1.22 -1.16
N SER A 182 -19.67 1.02 -0.63
CA SER A 182 -18.47 1.74 -1.09
C SER A 182 -18.14 1.36 -2.53
N LYS A 183 -17.59 2.32 -3.28
CA LYS A 183 -17.02 2.10 -4.62
C LYS A 183 -15.56 1.66 -4.57
N GLU A 184 -14.94 1.75 -3.40
CA GLU A 184 -13.55 1.37 -3.19
C GLU A 184 -13.42 -0.15 -3.13
N GLN A 185 -12.28 -0.65 -3.60
CA GLN A 185 -11.86 -2.03 -3.52
C GLN A 185 -10.38 -2.07 -3.13
N VAL A 186 -10.01 -3.12 -2.41
CA VAL A 186 -8.63 -3.47 -2.10
C VAL A 186 -8.03 -4.25 -3.26
N TYR A 187 -6.91 -3.74 -3.77
CA TYR A 187 -6.06 -4.39 -4.76
C TYR A 187 -4.73 -4.78 -4.12
N LEU A 188 -4.20 -5.94 -4.51
CA LEU A 188 -2.96 -6.53 -4.02
C LEU A 188 -1.78 -6.12 -4.92
N ILE A 189 -0.65 -5.80 -4.31
CA ILE A 189 0.63 -5.45 -4.93
C ILE A 189 1.72 -6.34 -4.32
N TYR A 190 2.68 -6.76 -5.14
CA TYR A 190 3.73 -7.68 -4.71
C TYR A 190 4.99 -6.95 -4.31
N GLU A 191 5.47 -7.19 -3.10
CA GLU A 191 6.76 -6.69 -2.62
C GLU A 191 7.64 -7.85 -2.11
N CYS A 192 7.97 -8.79 -3.01
CA CYS A 192 8.86 -9.91 -2.73
C CYS A 192 8.34 -10.86 -1.63
N ASN A 193 8.84 -10.71 -0.40
CA ASN A 193 8.41 -11.51 0.75
C ASN A 193 7.17 -10.94 1.42
N ASP A 194 6.90 -9.64 1.20
CA ASP A 194 5.81 -8.90 1.81
C ASP A 194 4.73 -8.58 0.78
N GLY A 195 3.54 -8.29 1.30
CA GLY A 195 2.41 -7.81 0.52
C GLY A 195 2.27 -6.30 0.66
N GLN A 196 1.77 -5.64 -0.37
CA GLN A 196 1.21 -4.30 -0.23
C GLN A 196 -0.23 -4.33 -0.72
N ILE A 197 -1.09 -3.53 -0.08
CA ILE A 197 -2.45 -3.32 -0.55
C ILE A 197 -2.69 -1.85 -0.87
N VAL A 198 -3.60 -1.61 -1.81
CA VAL A 198 -4.07 -0.28 -2.15
C VAL A 198 -5.59 -0.23 -2.30
N PHE A 199 -6.23 0.80 -1.73
CA PHE A 199 -7.65 1.08 -1.92
C PHE A 199 -7.86 1.95 -3.15
N LEU A 200 -8.59 1.46 -4.14
CA LEU A 200 -8.92 2.17 -5.37
C LEU A 200 -10.39 1.96 -5.74
N THR A 201 -10.99 2.93 -6.42
CA THR A 201 -12.22 2.69 -7.17
C THR A 201 -11.91 1.99 -8.50
N ASP A 202 -12.90 1.39 -9.14
CA ASP A 202 -12.73 0.80 -10.49
C ASP A 202 -12.17 1.82 -11.50
N GLU A 203 -12.55 3.10 -11.39
CA GLU A 203 -12.04 4.17 -12.24
C GLU A 203 -10.54 4.39 -12.02
N MET A 204 -10.11 4.53 -10.76
CA MET A 204 -8.70 4.67 -10.40
C MET A 204 -7.89 3.45 -10.82
N TYR A 205 -8.41 2.25 -10.59
CA TYR A 205 -7.73 1.01 -10.98
C TYR A 205 -7.52 0.92 -12.50
N ASN A 206 -8.51 1.33 -13.29
CA ASN A 206 -8.39 1.37 -14.74
C ASN A 206 -7.35 2.41 -15.22
N LEU A 207 -7.26 3.56 -14.55
CA LEU A 207 -6.19 4.53 -14.80
C LEU A 207 -4.81 3.93 -14.51
N VAL A 208 -4.66 3.23 -13.37
CA VAL A 208 -3.41 2.55 -13.04
C VAL A 208 -3.04 1.52 -14.11
N LYS A 209 -3.98 0.66 -14.52
CA LYS A 209 -3.74 -0.34 -15.59
C LYS A 209 -3.35 0.28 -16.93
N LYS A 210 -3.89 1.47 -17.24
CA LYS A 210 -3.66 2.17 -18.50
C LYS A 210 -2.26 2.79 -18.56
N TYR A 211 -1.77 3.35 -17.45
CA TYR A 211 -0.57 4.19 -17.46
C TYR A 211 0.67 3.54 -16.83
N TYR A 212 0.49 2.52 -16.00
CA TYR A 212 1.60 1.83 -15.33
C TYR A 212 1.90 0.47 -15.98
N PRO A 213 3.18 0.04 -16.00
CA PRO A 213 3.59 -1.21 -16.62
C PRO A 213 2.85 -2.42 -16.03
N ASN A 214 2.63 -3.45 -16.86
CA ASN A 214 2.07 -4.72 -16.39
C ASN A 214 3.17 -5.61 -15.80
N ASP A 215 3.69 -5.22 -14.65
CA ASP A 215 4.72 -5.95 -13.90
C ASP A 215 4.17 -6.40 -12.53
N ARG A 216 5.06 -6.91 -11.68
CA ARG A 216 4.71 -7.43 -10.34
C ARG A 216 4.31 -6.32 -9.36
N ASP A 217 4.75 -5.09 -9.61
CA ASP A 217 4.55 -3.95 -8.72
C ASP A 217 3.23 -3.22 -9.02
N ARG A 218 2.54 -3.60 -10.10
CA ARG A 218 1.20 -3.10 -10.43
C ARG A 218 0.10 -3.74 -9.54
N PRO A 219 -0.86 -2.96 -9.02
CA PRO A 219 -2.02 -3.51 -8.31
C PRO A 219 -2.80 -4.53 -9.13
N ARG A 220 -3.39 -5.52 -8.45
CA ARG A 220 -4.23 -6.59 -9.02
C ARG A 220 -5.42 -6.87 -8.13
N SER A 221 -6.55 -7.20 -8.73
CA SER A 221 -7.67 -7.76 -7.98
C SER A 221 -7.28 -9.10 -7.35
N VAL A 222 -8.01 -9.52 -6.32
CA VAL A 222 -7.82 -10.84 -5.69
C VAL A 222 -7.84 -11.98 -6.72
N GLU A 223 -8.74 -11.91 -7.70
CA GLU A 223 -8.85 -12.95 -8.74
C GLU A 223 -7.68 -12.93 -9.73
N GLU A 224 -7.21 -11.75 -10.15
CA GLU A 224 -5.98 -11.63 -10.96
C GLU A 224 -4.75 -12.14 -10.18
N TRP A 225 -4.74 -11.94 -8.87
CA TRP A 225 -3.65 -12.37 -7.99
C TRP A 225 -3.57 -13.88 -7.84
N LYS A 226 -4.70 -14.54 -7.55
CA LYS A 226 -4.79 -16.01 -7.47
C LYS A 226 -4.22 -16.70 -8.73
N VAL A 227 -4.56 -16.16 -9.91
CA VAL A 227 -4.05 -16.66 -11.19
C VAL A 227 -2.54 -16.46 -11.30
N PHE A 228 -2.03 -15.27 -10.95
CA PHE A 228 -0.60 -14.95 -11.06
C PHE A 228 0.26 -15.82 -10.14
N TYR A 229 -0.20 -16.06 -8.91
CA TYR A 229 0.54 -16.81 -7.87
C TYR A 229 0.19 -18.30 -7.79
N LYS A 230 -0.72 -18.79 -8.63
CA LYS A 230 -1.18 -20.19 -8.62
C LYS A 230 -1.68 -20.62 -7.23
N ILE A 231 -2.45 -19.74 -6.62
CA ILE A 231 -3.20 -19.99 -5.38
C ILE A 231 -4.63 -20.31 -5.81
N ASN A 232 -5.07 -21.54 -5.53
CA ASN A 232 -6.40 -22.03 -5.89
C ASN A 232 -7.39 -21.78 -4.75
#